data_AF-A0AAV7J695-F1
#
_entry.id   AF-A0AAV7J695-F1
#
_cell.length_a   1.000
_cell.length_b   1.000
_cell.length_c   1.000
_cell.angle_alpha   90.00
_cell.angle_beta   90.00
_cell.angle_gamma   90.00
#
_symmetry.space_group_name_H-M   'P 1'
#
loop_
_entity.id
_entity.type
_entity.pdbx_description
1 polymer ?
#
loop_
_entity_poly.entity_id
_entity_poly.type
_entity_poly.pdbx_seq_one_letter_code
_entity_poly.pdbx_strand_id
1 'polypeptide(L)' 'MKEEKKIAQIKKSTVGSGLGISLEGTVDVENGKEVRPHHYIRSILPEGPVGVSGILRSADELLEIEFSNE' A
#
# COMPACT_ATOMS: atom_id res chain seq x y z
N MET A 1 19.12 3.73 -7.81
CA MET A 1 17.91 4.55 -7.59
C MET A 1 17.79 4.79 -6.09
N LYS A 2 17.41 5.98 -5.63
CA LYS A 2 17.23 6.22 -4.19
C LYS A 2 15.85 5.70 -3.78
N GLU A 3 15.79 4.95 -2.70
CA GLU A 3 14.54 4.66 -1.99
C GLU A 3 14.06 5.96 -1.33
N GLU A 4 12.78 6.28 -1.53
CA GLU A 4 12.14 7.47 -0.98
C GLU A 4 10.90 7.05 -0.21
N LYS A 5 10.80 7.46 1.06
CA LYS A 5 9.60 7.24 1.88
C LYS A 5 8.59 8.35 1.60
N LYS A 6 7.33 7.95 1.38
CA LYS A 6 6.21 8.87 1.13
C LYS A 6 5.09 8.58 2.11
N ILE A 7 4.37 9.63 2.47
CA ILE A 7 3.16 9.53 3.29
C ILE A 7 1.99 9.95 2.41
N ALA A 8 0.94 9.11 2.38
CA ALA A 8 -0.30 9.39 1.68
C ALA A 8 -1.46 9.33 2.67
N GLN A 9 -2.14 10.46 2.87
CA GLN A 9 -3.39 10.50 3.63
C GLN A 9 -4.56 10.35 2.67
N ILE A 10 -5.29 9.24 2.79
CA ILE A 10 -6.33 8.87 1.83
C ILE A 10 -7.66 8.69 2.57
N LYS A 11 -8.69 9.42 2.13
CA LYS A 11 -10.05 9.27 2.62
C LYS A 11 -10.83 8.32 1.72
N LYS A 12 -11.61 7.43 2.32
CA LYS A 12 -12.57 6.58 1.60
C LYS A 12 -13.67 7.43 0.98
N SER A 13 -14.09 7.10 -0.23
CA SER A 13 -15.17 7.84 -0.92
C SER A 13 -16.51 7.70 -0.20
N THR A 14 -16.81 6.52 0.32
CA THR A 14 -18.03 6.22 1.09
C THR A 14 -17.77 5.23 2.22
N VAL A 15 -18.68 5.18 3.20
CA VAL A 15 -18.62 4.16 4.27
C VAL A 15 -18.71 2.77 3.67
N GLY A 16 -17.79 1.88 4.06
CA GLY A 16 -17.71 0.51 3.54
C GLY A 16 -16.97 0.36 2.21
N SER A 17 -16.61 1.46 1.52
CA SER A 17 -15.76 1.38 0.33
C SER A 17 -14.31 1.01 0.67
N GLY A 18 -13.61 0.44 -0.32
CA GLY A 18 -12.17 0.24 -0.28
C GLY A 18 -11.38 1.48 -0.71
N LEU A 19 -10.06 1.41 -0.59
CA LEU A 19 -9.14 2.48 -1.05
C LEU A 19 -8.79 2.37 -2.55
N GLY A 20 -9.24 1.31 -3.21
CA GLY A 20 -8.96 1.06 -4.63
C GLY A 20 -7.57 0.49 -4.90
N ILE A 21 -7.03 -0.31 -3.98
CA ILE A 21 -5.75 -1.00 -4.15
C ILE A 21 -5.90 -2.50 -3.90
N SER A 22 -5.05 -3.29 -4.57
CA SER A 22 -4.79 -4.67 -4.20
C SER A 22 -3.37 -4.79 -3.67
N LEU A 23 -3.18 -5.67 -2.69
CA LEU A 23 -1.89 -5.93 -2.07
C LEU A 23 -1.37 -7.31 -2.45
N GLU A 24 -0.06 -7.43 -2.53
CA GLU A 24 0.64 -8.71 -2.54
C GLU A 24 1.65 -8.75 -1.40
N GLY A 25 1.76 -9.91 -0.76
CA GLY A 25 2.69 -10.15 0.33
C GLY A 25 3.86 -11.01 -0.14
N THR A 26 5.07 -10.65 0.25
CA THR A 26 6.27 -11.48 0.08
C THR A 26 7.02 -11.60 1.40
N VAL A 27 7.97 -12.51 1.47
CA VAL A 27 8.85 -12.72 2.62
C VAL A 27 10.26 -12.95 2.10
N ASP A 28 11.25 -12.52 2.87
CA ASP A 28 12.62 -12.97 2.65
C ASP A 28 12.79 -14.37 3.23
N VAL A 29 13.70 -15.16 2.65
CA VAL A 29 14.01 -16.50 3.15
C VAL A 29 15.46 -16.55 3.60
N GLU A 30 15.66 -16.74 4.91
CA GLU A 30 16.98 -16.87 5.53
C GLU A 30 17.08 -18.22 6.23
N ASN A 31 18.08 -19.04 5.86
CA ASN A 31 18.28 -20.40 6.39
C ASN A 31 17.03 -21.29 6.29
N GLY A 32 16.26 -21.16 5.21
CA GLY A 32 15.02 -21.91 5.00
C GLY A 32 13.84 -21.44 5.85
N LYS A 33 13.97 -20.31 6.55
CA LYS A 33 12.89 -19.69 7.34
C LYS A 33 12.46 -18.38 6.71
N GLU A 34 11.14 -18.19 6.60
CA GLU A 34 10.55 -16.92 6.21
C GLU A 34 10.79 -15.86 7.28
N VAL A 35 11.33 -14.73 6.87
CA VAL A 35 11.65 -13.57 7.70
C VAL A 35 11.24 -12.30 6.96
N ARG A 36 11.06 -11.19 7.69
CA ARG A 36 10.78 -9.86 7.13
C ARG A 36 9.63 -9.90 6.10
N PRO A 37 8.36 -9.99 6.54
CA PRO A 37 7.23 -9.90 5.63
C PRO A 37 7.11 -8.49 5.06
N HIS A 38 6.87 -8.41 3.76
CA HIS A 38 6.72 -7.18 2.99
C HIS A 38 5.36 -7.18 2.30
N HIS A 39 4.70 -6.03 2.24
CA HIS A 39 3.47 -5.86 1.46
C HIS A 39 3.68 -4.78 0.40
N TYR A 40 3.32 -5.08 -0.84
CA TYR A 40 3.43 -4.16 -1.96
C TYR A 40 2.07 -3.88 -2.56
N ILE A 41 1.92 -2.70 -3.14
CA ILE A 41 0.76 -2.39 -3.97
C ILE A 41 0.89 -3.13 -5.30
N ARG A 42 0.07 -4.16 -5.49
CA ARG A 42 0.04 -4.94 -6.73
C ARG A 42 -0.63 -4.14 -7.84
N SER A 43 -1.83 -3.64 -7.59
CA SER A 43 -2.58 -2.83 -8.55
C SER A 43 -3.34 -1.69 -7.87
N ILE A 44 -3.58 -0.63 -8.65
CA ILE A 44 -4.36 0.54 -8.26
C ILE A 44 -5.51 0.70 -9.26
N LEU A 45 -6.73 0.85 -8.75
CA LEU A 45 -7.88 1.29 -9.55
C LEU A 45 -7.73 2.80 -9.83
N PRO A 46 -7.62 3.23 -11.09
CA PRO A 46 -7.42 4.66 -11.42
C PRO A 46 -8.48 5.58 -10.81
N GLU A 47 -9.73 5.13 -10.77
CA GLU A 47 -10.88 5.84 -10.22
C GLU A 47 -11.03 5.72 -8.69
N GLY A 48 -10.24 4.85 -8.05
CA GLY A 48 -10.26 4.66 -6.60
C GLY A 48 -9.55 5.78 -5.83
N PRO A 49 -9.80 5.94 -4.51
CA PRO A 49 -9.18 7.00 -3.70
C PRO A 49 -7.66 7.12 -3.83
N VAL A 50 -6.94 5.99 -3.85
CA VAL A 50 -5.48 6.00 -4.01
C VAL A 50 -5.07 6.42 -5.43
N GLY A 51 -5.76 5.90 -6.46
CA GLY A 51 -5.51 6.24 -7.86
C GLY A 51 -5.70 7.73 -8.13
N VAL A 52 -6.78 8.32 -7.62
CA VAL A 52 -7.08 9.75 -7.73
C VAL A 52 -6.02 10.61 -7.02
N SER A 53 -5.46 10.15 -5.89
CA SER A 53 -4.41 10.91 -5.19
C SER A 53 -3.12 11.03 -6.01
N GLY A 54 -2.79 10.00 -6.80
CA GLY A 54 -1.55 9.90 -7.57
C GLY A 54 -0.26 9.84 -6.74
N ILE A 55 -0.34 9.77 -5.41
CA ILE A 55 0.83 9.78 -4.51
C ILE A 55 1.55 8.44 -4.52
N LEU A 56 0.79 7.35 -4.44
CA LEU A 56 1.27 5.97 -4.40
C LEU A 56 1.19 5.32 -5.78
N ARG A 57 2.03 4.32 -6.02
CA ARG A 57 2.14 3.60 -7.28
C ARG A 57 2.20 2.09 -7.04
N SER A 58 1.88 1.32 -8.09
CA SER A 58 2.19 -0.12 -8.09
C SER A 58 3.68 -0.33 -7.79
N ALA A 59 3.98 -1.41 -7.07
CA ALA A 59 5.27 -1.77 -6.51
C ALA A 59 5.79 -0.91 -5.35
N ASP A 60 5.05 0.11 -4.89
CA ASP A 60 5.38 0.76 -3.63
C ASP A 60 5.18 -0.23 -2.45
N GLU A 61 6.16 -0.28 -1.55
CA GLU A 61 6.09 -1.05 -0.31
C GLU A 61 5.33 -0.27 0.78
N LEU A 62 4.40 -0.94 1.45
CA LEU A 62 3.69 -0.39 2.59
C LEU A 62 4.48 -0.70 3.87
N LEU A 63 5.07 0.34 4.45
CA LEU A 63 5.85 0.24 5.69
C LEU A 63 4.98 0.37 6.94
N GLU A 64 4.00 1.27 6.91
CA GLU A 64 3.15 1.59 8.05
C GLU A 64 1.77 2.06 7.57
N ILE A 65 0.73 1.65 8.29
CA ILE A 65 -0.66 1.94 7.95
C ILE A 65 -1.39 2.28 9.25
N GLU A 66 -1.97 3.47 9.30
CA GLU A 66 -2.79 3.93 10.42
C GLU A 66 -4.21 4.26 9.96
N PHE A 67 -5.17 4.13 10.87
CA PHE A 67 -6.57 4.48 10.65
C PHE A 67 -6.98 5.58 11.64
N SER A 68 -7.59 6.64 11.15
CA SER A 68 -8.24 7.68 11.97
C SER A 68 -9.75 7.72 11.70
N ASN A 69 -10.52 8.11 12.71
CA ASN A 69 -11.99 8.20 12.65
C ASN A 69 -12.48 9.65 12.46
N GLU A 70 -11.66 10.53 11.87
CA GLU A 70 -12.06 11.92 11.58
C GLU A 70 -13.22 12.03 10.58
#